data_AF-A0A286A5U0-F1
#
_entry.id   AF-A0A286A5U0-F1
#
_cell.length_a   1.000
_cell.length_b   1.000
_cell.length_c   1.000
_cell.angle_alpha   90.00
_cell.angle_beta   90.00
_cell.angle_gamma   90.00
#
_symmetry.space_group_name_H-M   'P 1'
#
loop_
_entity.id
_entity.type
_entity.pdbx_description
1 polymer ?
#
loop_
_entity_poly.entity_id
_entity_poly.type
_entity_poly.pdbx_seq_one_letter_code
_entity_poly.pdbx_strand_id
1 'polypeptide(L)'
;MHFEWNAKKAALNYRKHDVTFEEASCALRDVLSATTHDPDHSENEERYVTFGISSQGRLLAVAHTENGDTIRIISARLATNTEKKIYEES
;
A
#
# COMPACT_ATOMS: atom_id res chain seq x y z
N MET A 1 4.47 14.35 4.63
CA MET A 1 3.76 13.28 3.89
C MET A 1 2.81 13.84 2.83
N HIS A 2 3.29 13.92 1.59
CA HIS A 2 2.48 14.10 0.39
C HIS A 2 2.26 12.76 -0.29
N PHE A 3 1.06 12.51 -0.80
CA PHE A 3 0.78 11.31 -1.58
C PHE A 3 0.65 11.67 -3.06
N GLU A 4 1.42 10.97 -3.90
CA GLU A 4 1.35 11.08 -5.34
C GLU A 4 0.94 9.76 -5.96
N TRP A 5 0.17 9.82 -7.04
CA TRP A 5 -0.11 8.65 -7.85
C TRP A 5 -0.49 9.04 -9.26
N ASN A 6 -0.34 8.08 -10.18
CA ASN A 6 -0.82 8.27 -11.54
C ASN A 6 -2.32 7.97 -11.62
N ALA A 7 -3.13 8.95 -12.01
CA ALA A 7 -4.59 8.81 -12.12
C ALA A 7 -5.04 7.65 -13.04
N LYS A 8 -4.30 7.38 -14.12
CA LYS A 8 -4.58 6.22 -14.99
C LYS A 8 -4.33 4.90 -14.26
N LYS A 9 -3.24 4.81 -13.48
CA LYS A 9 -2.97 3.64 -12.63
C LYS A 9 -4.01 3.49 -11.53
N ALA A 10 -4.44 4.58 -10.90
CA ALA A 10 -5.48 4.56 -9.88
C ALA A 10 -6.79 3.97 -10.42
N ALA A 11 -7.22 4.42 -11.61
CA ALA A 11 -8.42 3.89 -12.25
C ALA A 11 -8.28 2.40 -12.63
N LEU A 12 -7.12 1.99 -13.14
CA LEU A 12 -6.85 0.58 -13.45
C LEU A 12 -6.80 -0.29 -12.19
N ASN A 13 -6.20 0.21 -11.11
CA ASN A 13 -6.13 -0.47 -9.83
C ASN A 13 -7.52 -0.67 -9.24
N TYR A 14 -8.35 0.37 -9.24
CA TYR A 14 -9.72 0.28 -8.79
C TYR A 14 -10.50 -0.77 -9.60
N ARG A 15 -10.39 -0.77 -10.93
CA ARG A 15 -11.04 -1.79 -11.77
C ARG A 15 -10.55 -3.22 -11.50
N LYS A 16 -9.30 -3.40 -11.12
CA LYS A 16 -8.69 -4.73 -10.92
C LYS A 16 -8.85 -5.26 -9.49
N HIS A 17 -8.83 -4.36 -8.51
CA HIS A 17 -8.71 -4.71 -7.09
C HIS A 17 -9.81 -4.12 -6.22
N ASP A 18 -10.69 -3.27 -6.77
CA ASP A 18 -11.77 -2.58 -6.05
C ASP A 18 -11.26 -1.77 -4.83
N VAL A 19 -10.05 -1.22 -4.99
CA VAL A 19 -9.37 -0.39 -4.00
C VAL A 19 -8.93 0.90 -4.68
N THR A 20 -9.35 2.03 -4.13
CA THR A 20 -8.89 3.35 -4.58
C THR A 20 -7.58 3.70 -3.90
N PHE A 21 -6.76 4.52 -4.57
CA PHE A 21 -5.52 5.01 -3.95
C PHE A 21 -5.77 6.00 -2.81
N GLU A 22 -6.92 6.66 -2.80
CA GLU A 22 -7.37 7.45 -1.65
C GLU A 22 -7.60 6.54 -0.43
N GLU A 23 -8.29 5.40 -0.61
CA GLU A 23 -8.46 4.42 0.47
C GLU A 23 -7.11 3.84 0.92
N ALA A 24 -6.23 3.54 -0.03
CA ALA A 24 -4.87 3.08 0.26
C ALA A 24 -4.05 4.12 1.06
N SER A 25 -4.23 5.42 0.77
CA SER A 25 -3.58 6.50 1.53
C SER A 25 -4.07 6.59 2.98
N CYS A 26 -5.29 6.12 3.27
CA CYS A 26 -5.77 5.99 4.64
C CYS A 26 -5.07 4.83 5.36
N ALA A 27 -4.92 3.68 4.68
CA ALA A 27 -4.18 2.54 5.23
C ALA A 27 -2.69 2.88 5.48
N LEU A 28 -2.07 3.71 4.65
CA LEU A 28 -0.70 4.21 4.85
C LEU A 28 -0.57 5.20 6.02
N ARG A 29 -1.67 5.83 6.44
CA ARG A 29 -1.69 6.72 7.61
C ARG A 29 -2.04 6.00 8.90
N ASP A 30 -2.33 4.70 8.84
CA ASP A 30 -2.60 3.89 10.01
C ASP A 30 -1.32 3.74 10.84
N VAL A 31 -1.41 4.05 12.14
CA VAL A 31 -0.28 4.00 13.08
C VAL A 31 0.18 2.55 13.30
N LEU A 32 -0.71 1.58 13.08
CA LEU A 32 -0.40 0.16 13.16
C LEU A 32 0.18 -0.39 11.86
N SER A 33 0.33 0.44 10.82
CA SER A 33 0.71 -0.05 9.51
C SER A 33 2.11 -0.68 9.50
N ALA A 34 2.19 -1.91 8.99
CA ALA A 34 3.44 -2.66 8.90
C ALA A 34 4.04 -2.44 7.52
N THR A 35 5.16 -1.72 7.46
CA THR A 35 5.88 -1.49 6.22
C THR A 35 7.03 -2.48 6.10
N THR A 36 7.04 -3.24 5.01
CA THR A 36 8.09 -4.19 4.68
C THR A 36 8.78 -3.80 3.37
N HIS A 37 10.08 -4.05 3.28
CA HIS A 37 10.85 -3.80 2.07
C HIS A 37 10.67 -4.98 1.12
N ASP A 38 10.37 -4.72 -0.14
CA ASP A 38 10.30 -5.78 -1.16
C ASP A 38 11.74 -6.23 -1.52
N PRO A 39 12.18 -7.43 -1.09
CA PRO A 39 13.56 -7.86 -1.29
C PRO A 39 13.85 -8.32 -2.73
N ASP A 40 12.83 -8.44 -3.58
CA ASP A 40 12.95 -8.96 -4.95
C ASP A 40 13.31 -7.86 -5.98
N HIS A 41 13.37 -6.59 -5.56
CA HIS A 41 13.73 -5.48 -6.44
C HIS A 41 15.18 -5.01 -6.21
N SER A 42 16.04 -5.46 -7.13
CA SER A 42 17.46 -5.13 -7.23
C SER A 42 17.72 -3.63 -7.47
N GLU A 43 18.57 -3.06 -6.61
CA GLU A 43 19.59 -2.02 -6.85
C GLU A 43 19.20 -0.60 -7.34
N ASN A 44 17.94 -0.24 -7.61
CA ASN A 44 17.65 1.09 -8.18
C ASN A 44 16.44 1.90 -7.66
N GLU A 45 15.45 1.31 -7.00
CA GLU A 45 14.32 2.02 -6.36
C GLU A 45 13.87 1.26 -5.10
N GLU A 46 13.93 1.90 -3.93
CA GLU A 46 13.43 1.32 -2.67
C GLU A 46 11.89 1.22 -2.74
N ARG A 47 11.38 -0.02 -2.82
CA ARG A 47 9.94 -0.31 -2.90
C ARG A 47 9.47 -0.88 -1.57
N TYR A 48 8.42 -0.27 -1.07
CA TYR A 48 7.85 -0.59 0.22
C TYR A 48 6.43 -1.12 0.02
N VAL A 49 6.11 -2.15 0.79
CA VAL A 49 4.74 -2.66 0.89
C VAL A 49 4.27 -2.40 2.30
N THR A 50 3.24 -1.55 2.43
CA THR A 50 2.61 -1.28 3.71
C THR A 50 1.30 -2.05 3.81
N PHE A 51 1.16 -2.77 4.92
CA PHE A 51 -0.09 -3.41 5.32
C PHE A 51 -0.77 -2.52 6.36
N GLY A 52 -1.99 -2.09 6.09
CA GLY A 52 -2.74 -1.22 7.01
C GLY A 52 -4.24 -1.37 6.85
N ILE A 53 -4.99 -0.99 7.87
CA ILE A 53 -6.45 -1.07 7.84
C ILE A 53 -7.00 0.19 7.17
N SER A 54 -7.83 -0.01 6.14
CA SER A 54 -8.52 1.12 5.51
C SER A 54 -9.64 1.66 6.37
N SER A 55 -10.15 2.84 6.03
CA SER A 55 -11.35 3.43 6.65
C SER A 55 -12.60 2.52 6.60
N GLN A 56 -12.60 1.50 5.72
CA GLN A 56 -13.67 0.51 5.61
C GLN A 56 -13.44 -0.73 6.50
N GLY A 57 -12.39 -0.74 7.33
CA GLY A 57 -12.05 -1.88 8.20
C GLY A 57 -11.44 -3.07 7.44
N ARG A 58 -10.89 -2.84 6.24
CA ARG A 58 -10.28 -3.90 5.42
C ARG A 58 -8.76 -3.77 5.45
N LEU A 59 -8.04 -4.88 5.65
CA LEU A 59 -6.58 -4.89 5.51
C LEU A 59 -6.20 -4.75 4.04
N LEU A 60 -5.43 -3.70 3.73
CA LEU A 60 -4.91 -3.42 2.41
C LEU A 60 -3.39 -3.60 2.39
N ALA A 61 -2.90 -4.14 1.28
CA ALA A 61 -1.49 -4.17 0.94
C ALA A 61 -1.23 -3.07 -0.10
N VAL A 62 -0.43 -2.08 0.27
CA VAL A 62 -0.15 -0.88 -0.53
C VAL A 62 1.32 -0.85 -0.91
N ALA A 63 1.60 -1.07 -2.19
CA ALA A 63 2.94 -0.93 -2.72
C ALA A 63 3.19 0.53 -3.09
N HIS A 64 4.23 1.11 -2.51
CA HIS A 64 4.60 2.50 -2.71
C HIS A 64 6.12 2.66 -2.70
N THR A 65 6.57 3.80 -3.22
CA THR A 65 7.94 4.26 -3.03
C THR A 65 7.91 5.51 -2.18
N GLU A 66 8.89 5.66 -1.29
CA GLU A 66 9.09 6.88 -0.53
C GLU A 66 10.26 7.66 -1.11
N ASN A 67 10.09 8.98 -1.24
CA ASN A 67 11.14 9.89 -1.64
C ASN A 67 11.08 11.12 -0.73
N GLY A 68 11.83 11.06 0.36
CA GLY A 68 11.77 12.06 1.43
C GLY A 68 10.36 12.19 2.01
N ASP A 69 9.71 13.32 1.77
CA ASP A 69 8.37 13.62 2.28
C ASP A 69 7.23 13.14 1.38
N THR A 70 7.54 12.57 0.21
CA THR A 70 6.55 12.19 -0.81
C THR A 70 6.46 10.67 -0.93
N ILE A 71 5.24 10.14 -0.78
CA ILE A 71 4.90 8.74 -1.01
C ILE A 71 4.21 8.62 -2.36
N ARG A 72 4.79 7.84 -3.26
CA ARG A 72 4.17 7.51 -4.54
C ARG A 72 3.52 6.14 -4.49
N ILE A 73 2.19 6.10 -4.53
CA ILE A 73 1.44 4.85 -4.56
C ILE A 73 1.53 4.23 -5.96
N ILE A 74 2.01 2.99 -6.02
CA ILE A 74 2.18 2.23 -7.26
C ILE A 74 0.99 1.30 -7.48
N SER A 75 0.59 0.56 -6.45
CA SER A 75 -0.56 -0.35 -6.47
C SER A 75 -1.15 -0.54 -5.08
N ALA A 76 -2.43 -0.90 -5.03
CA ALA A 76 -3.12 -1.18 -3.79
C ALA A 76 -4.09 -2.34 -3.99
N ARG A 77 -4.07 -3.32 -3.10
CA ARG A 77 -4.96 -4.47 -3.16
C ARG A 77 -5.41 -4.87 -1.77
N LEU A 78 -6.47 -5.66 -1.68
CA LEU A 78 -6.81 -6.34 -0.45
C LEU A 78 -5.68 -7.30 -0.08
N ALA A 79 -5.30 -7.28 1.20
CA ALA A 79 -4.38 -8.25 1.75
C ALA A 79 -5.06 -9.63 1.71
N THR A 80 -4.29 -10.63 1.30
CA THR A 80 -4.74 -12.03 1.29
C THR A 80 -4.93 -12.53 2.72
N ASN A 81 -5.70 -13.61 2.89
CA ASN A 81 -5.90 -14.21 4.21
C ASN A 81 -4.58 -14.66 4.87
N THR A 82 -3.58 -15.03 4.07
CA THR A 82 -2.24 -15.38 4.56
C THR A 82 -1.53 -14.15 5.11
N GLU A 83 -1.55 -13.02 4.38
CA GLU A 83 -0.96 -11.76 4.83
C GLU A 83 -1.69 -11.18 6.05
N LYS A 84 -3.02 -11.33 6.12
CA LYS A 84 -3.82 -10.96 7.30
C LYS A 84 -3.36 -11.71 8.54
N LYS A 85 -3.18 -13.03 8.45
CA LYS A 85 -2.70 -13.84 9.57
C LYS A 85 -1.31 -13.39 10.05
N ILE A 86 -0.40 -13.14 9.12
CA ILE A 86 0.96 -12.68 9.46
C ILE A 86 0.91 -11.33 10.19
N TYR A 87 0.04 -10.42 9.74
CA TYR A 87 -0.17 -9.12 10.37
C TYR A 87 -0.85 -9.22 11.75
N GLU A 88 -1.82 -10.12 11.93
CA GLU A 88 -2.50 -10.34 13.22
C GLU A 88 -1.65 -11.11 14.25
N GLU A 89 -0.68 -11.91 13.80
CA GLU A 89 0.22 -12.69 14.67
C GLU A 89 1.52 -11.96 15.07
N SER A 90 1.75 -10.74 14.56
CA SER A 90 2.96 -9.92 14.84
C SER A 90 2.80 -8.93 15.98
#